data_AF-A0A6H9Y8Q9-F1
#
_entry.id   AF-A0A6H9Y8Q9-F1
#
_cell.length_a   1.000
_cell.length_b   1.000
_cell.length_c   1.000
_cell.angle_alpha   90.00
_cell.angle_beta   90.00
_cell.angle_gamma   90.00
#
_symmetry.space_group_name_H-M   'P 1'
#
loop_
_entity.id
_entity.type
_entity.pdbx_description
1 polymer ?
#
loop_
_entity_poly.entity_id
_entity_poly.type
_entity_poly.pdbx_seq_one_letter_code
_entity_poly.pdbx_strand_id
1 'polypeptide(L)'
;MNVDRPRSSPDAGKEPARPVPRGAPTSRQHLDRLAAELGRRGWTAEPRYGEYPPMLRVYAARVPAIGESVTVDGLWFWSSTGACLARCSDVERAAGEVTALLVPWLSGSRT
;
A
#
# COMPACT_ATOMS: atom_id res chain seq x y z
N MET A 1 28.87 -57.94 11.33
CA MET A 1 27.88 -58.64 10.47
C MET A 1 26.52 -58.19 10.99
N ASN A 2 25.65 -57.45 10.33
CA ASN A 2 25.32 -57.31 8.91
C ASN A 2 25.32 -55.84 8.43
N VAL A 3 25.54 -55.69 7.13
CA VAL A 3 25.43 -54.50 6.29
C VAL A 3 24.01 -54.40 5.72
N ASP A 4 23.45 -53.19 5.61
CA ASP A 4 22.61 -52.81 4.46
C ASP A 4 22.66 -51.29 4.22
N ARG A 5 22.56 -50.90 2.96
CA ARG A 5 23.05 -49.66 2.32
C ARG A 5 22.03 -48.50 2.35
N PRO A 6 22.46 -47.27 2.00
CA PRO A 6 21.59 -46.10 1.89
C PRO A 6 20.85 -46.04 0.55
N ARG A 7 19.72 -45.31 0.48
CA ARG A 7 19.11 -44.83 -0.77
C ARG A 7 18.80 -43.34 -0.69
N SER A 8 19.29 -42.61 -1.70
CA SER A 8 19.06 -41.20 -2.01
C SER A 8 17.60 -40.88 -2.38
N SER A 9 17.16 -39.68 -1.96
CA SER A 9 16.43 -38.60 -2.71
C SER A 9 15.18 -38.93 -3.56
N PRO A 10 14.44 -37.94 -4.14
CA PRO A 10 14.18 -36.52 -3.82
C PRO A 10 12.66 -36.15 -3.89
N ASP A 11 12.36 -34.87 -3.65
CA ASP A 11 11.24 -34.10 -4.26
C ASP A 11 9.82 -34.20 -3.66
N ALA A 12 9.07 -33.12 -3.92
CA ALA A 12 7.63 -32.97 -3.83
C ALA A 12 7.02 -32.64 -2.46
N GLY A 13 7.17 -31.37 -2.11
CA GLY A 13 6.28 -30.71 -1.17
C GLY A 13 6.37 -29.20 -1.30
N LYS A 14 6.04 -28.65 -2.49
CA LYS A 14 5.48 -27.28 -2.60
C LYS A 14 4.58 -27.11 -1.39
N GLU A 15 4.93 -26.25 -0.44
CA GLU A 15 3.93 -25.79 0.52
C GLU A 15 2.77 -25.31 -0.35
N PRO A 16 1.60 -25.96 -0.29
CA PRO A 16 0.46 -25.48 -1.05
C PRO A 16 0.26 -24.06 -0.55
N ALA A 17 0.48 -23.10 -1.45
CA ALA A 17 0.19 -21.69 -1.19
C ALA A 17 -1.19 -21.67 -0.54
N ARG A 18 -1.19 -21.42 0.78
CA ARG A 18 -2.39 -21.55 1.60
C ARG A 18 -3.43 -20.70 0.87
N PRO A 19 -4.59 -21.24 0.46
CA PRO A 19 -5.60 -20.43 -0.16
C PRO A 19 -5.95 -19.35 0.85
N VAL A 20 -5.46 -18.13 0.62
CA VAL A 20 -5.84 -17.01 1.46
C VAL A 20 -7.35 -16.90 1.24
N PRO A 21 -8.17 -16.97 2.30
CA PRO A 21 -9.61 -16.94 2.17
C PRO A 21 -10.01 -15.74 1.31
N ARG A 22 -11.09 -15.88 0.52
CA ARG A 22 -11.74 -14.76 -0.18
C ARG A 22 -12.40 -13.87 0.87
N GLY A 23 -11.58 -13.27 1.73
CA GLY A 23 -11.91 -12.41 2.85
C GLY A 23 -11.75 -10.95 2.45
N ALA A 24 -12.14 -10.06 3.36
CA ALA A 24 -12.07 -8.62 3.18
C ALA A 24 -10.71 -8.16 2.61
N PRO A 25 -10.68 -7.07 1.83
CA PRO A 25 -9.45 -6.62 1.19
C PRO A 25 -8.36 -6.35 2.23
N THR A 26 -7.12 -6.70 1.90
CA THR A 26 -5.98 -6.41 2.79
C THR A 26 -5.65 -4.91 2.76
N SER A 27 -4.95 -4.41 3.77
CA SER A 27 -4.44 -3.03 3.79
C SER A 27 -3.71 -2.66 2.49
N ARG A 28 -2.90 -3.58 1.94
CA ARG A 28 -2.22 -3.40 0.65
C ARG A 28 -3.21 -3.21 -0.51
N GLN A 29 -4.25 -4.04 -0.60
CA GLN A 29 -5.27 -3.89 -1.64
C GLN A 29 -6.04 -2.58 -1.53
N HIS A 30 -6.30 -2.10 -0.31
CA HIS A 30 -6.90 -0.79 -0.10
C HIS A 30 -5.97 0.34 -0.54
N LEU A 31 -4.67 0.26 -0.21
CA LEU A 31 -3.66 1.21 -0.67
C LEU A 31 -3.46 1.17 -2.19
N ASP A 32 -3.49 0.00 -2.83
CA ASP A 32 -3.41 -0.13 -4.29
C ASP A 32 -4.58 0.58 -4.99
N ARG A 33 -5.80 0.43 -4.47
CA ARG A 33 -6.98 1.13 -4.99
C ARG A 33 -6.84 2.64 -4.85
N LEU A 34 -6.35 3.10 -3.69
CA LEU A 34 -6.09 4.52 -3.46
C LEU A 34 -4.98 5.05 -4.39
N ALA A 35 -3.91 4.28 -4.60
CA ALA A 35 -2.82 4.63 -5.51
C ALA A 35 -3.32 4.82 -6.94
N ALA A 36 -4.17 3.92 -7.43
CA ALA A 36 -4.77 4.03 -8.75
C ALA A 36 -5.62 5.31 -8.89
N GLU A 37 -6.46 5.61 -7.90
CA GLU A 37 -7.30 6.81 -7.92
C GLU A 37 -6.48 8.10 -7.84
N LEU A 38 -5.44 8.14 -7.00
CA LEU A 38 -4.51 9.27 -6.92
C LEU A 38 -3.73 9.47 -8.24
N GLY A 39 -3.33 8.38 -8.88
CA GLY A 39 -2.72 8.39 -10.21
C GLY A 39 -3.63 9.03 -11.26
N ARG A 40 -4.93 8.71 -11.24
CA ARG A 40 -5.92 9.34 -12.15
C ARG A 40 -6.05 10.85 -11.92
N ARG A 41 -5.75 11.33 -10.72
CA ARG A 41 -5.74 12.76 -10.35
C ARG A 41 -4.40 13.45 -10.60
N GLY A 42 -3.42 12.74 -11.16
CA GLY A 42 -2.11 13.29 -11.51
C GLY A 42 -1.08 13.25 -10.38
N TRP A 43 -1.38 12.59 -9.26
CA TRP A 43 -0.40 12.36 -8.21
C TRP A 43 0.48 11.15 -8.53
N THR A 44 1.73 11.20 -8.09
CA THR A 44 2.57 10.00 -8.06
C THR A 44 2.33 9.26 -6.76
N ALA A 45 2.04 7.97 -6.85
CA ALA A 45 1.77 7.11 -5.71
C ALA A 45 2.75 5.93 -5.72
N GLU A 46 3.53 5.80 -4.66
CA GLU A 46 4.60 4.82 -4.51
C GLU A 46 4.29 3.91 -3.31
N PRO A 47 3.94 2.64 -3.55
CA PRO A 47 3.71 1.66 -2.49
C PRO A 47 4.98 1.34 -1.70
N ARG A 48 4.89 1.35 -0.37
CA ARG A 48 5.95 0.91 0.54
C ARG A 48 5.43 -0.20 1.45
N TYR A 49 5.37 -1.40 0.89
CA TYR A 49 4.79 -2.59 1.54
C TYR A 49 5.77 -3.42 2.36
N GLY A 50 7.06 -3.07 2.30
CA GLY A 50 8.10 -3.62 3.19
C GLY A 50 8.11 -2.97 4.58
N GLU A 51 7.40 -1.86 4.76
CA GLU A 51 7.25 -1.18 6.05
C GLU A 51 6.07 -1.78 6.85
N TYR A 52 6.13 -1.67 8.19
CA TYR A 52 5.03 -2.04 9.07
C TYR A 52 4.60 -0.83 9.92
N PRO A 53 3.36 -0.34 9.76
CA PRO A 53 2.32 -0.83 8.83
C PRO A 53 2.67 -0.55 7.35
N PRO A 54 2.09 -1.31 6.39
CA PRO A 54 2.20 -0.98 4.97
C PRO A 54 1.70 0.44 4.71
N MET A 55 2.44 1.19 3.88
CA MET A 55 2.07 2.57 3.56
C MET A 55 2.15 2.87 2.06
N LEU A 56 1.50 3.96 1.66
CA LEU A 56 1.53 4.53 0.33
C LEU A 56 2.09 5.94 0.41
N ARG A 57 3.21 6.21 -0.26
CA ARG A 57 3.76 7.56 -0.39
C ARG A 57 3.10 8.24 -1.60
N VAL A 58 2.58 9.44 -1.42
CA VAL A 58 1.89 10.22 -2.44
C VAL A 58 2.59 11.56 -2.58
N TYR A 59 2.92 11.99 -3.79
CA TYR A 59 3.62 13.26 -4.01
C TYR A 59 3.37 13.83 -5.40
N ALA A 60 3.62 15.14 -5.56
CA ALA A 60 3.61 15.76 -6.88
C ALA A 60 4.91 15.42 -7.62
N ALA A 61 4.82 14.86 -8.83
CA ALA A 61 6.00 14.49 -9.62
C ALA A 61 6.97 15.66 -9.86
N ARG A 62 6.40 16.87 -10.02
CA ARG A 62 7.19 18.10 -10.26
C ARG A 62 7.90 18.61 -9.02
N VAL A 63 7.39 18.28 -7.83
CA VAL A 63 7.96 18.71 -6.55
C VAL A 63 7.88 17.54 -5.55
N PRO A 64 8.76 16.52 -5.66
CA PRO A 64 8.67 15.31 -4.83
C PRO A 64 8.83 15.57 -3.31
N ALA A 65 9.37 16.73 -2.94
CA ALA A 65 9.44 17.18 -1.56
C ALA A 65 8.05 17.43 -0.95
N ILE A 66 7.04 17.73 -1.76
CA ILE A 66 5.66 17.91 -1.35
C ILE A 66 4.91 16.59 -1.54
N GLY A 67 4.61 15.94 -0.42
CA GLY A 67 3.91 14.66 -0.43
C GLY A 67 3.46 14.22 0.95
N GLU A 68 2.55 13.24 0.96
CA GLU A 68 1.94 12.65 2.13
C GLU A 68 2.20 11.15 2.18
N SER A 69 2.24 10.59 3.38
CA SER A 69 2.26 9.14 3.55
C SER A 69 0.91 8.69 4.07
N VAL A 70 0.31 7.68 3.43
CA VAL A 70 -1.01 7.15 3.78
C VAL A 70 -0.88 5.73 4.27
N THR A 71 -1.53 5.41 5.38
CA THR A 71 -1.61 4.07 5.96
C THR A 71 -3.06 3.62 6.06
N VAL A 72 -3.28 2.33 6.31
CA VAL A 72 -4.60 1.78 6.61
C VAL A 72 -4.56 1.18 8.00
N ASP A 73 -5.48 1.63 8.86
CA ASP A 73 -5.73 1.02 10.16
C ASP A 73 -7.21 0.61 10.26
N GLY A 74 -7.42 -0.66 10.59
CA GLY A 74 -8.71 -1.33 10.45
C GLY A 74 -9.26 -1.19 9.02
N LEU A 75 -10.32 -0.41 8.87
CA LEU A 75 -10.93 -0.16 7.58
C LEU A 75 -10.69 1.26 7.07
N TRP A 76 -10.01 2.18 7.77
CA TRP A 76 -9.89 3.60 7.38
C TRP A 76 -8.50 3.96 6.87
N PHE A 77 -8.45 4.97 6.00
CA PHE A 77 -7.20 5.59 5.54
C PHE A 77 -6.76 6.72 6.48
N TRP A 78 -5.47 6.77 6.78
CA TRP A 78 -4.86 7.76 7.65
C TRP A 78 -3.67 8.43 6.98
N SER A 79 -3.59 9.75 7.08
CA SER A 79 -2.39 10.52 6.70
C SER A 79 -1.33 10.44 7.80
N SER A 80 -0.06 10.63 7.44
CA SER A 80 1.06 10.77 8.37
C SER A 80 0.91 11.91 9.38
N THR A 81 0.04 12.87 9.09
CA THR A 81 -0.32 13.96 10.03
C THR A 81 -1.28 13.50 11.14
N GLY A 82 -1.80 12.27 11.06
CA GLY A 82 -2.83 11.75 11.96
C GLY A 82 -4.26 12.08 11.53
N ALA A 83 -4.46 12.72 10.37
CA ALA A 83 -5.79 12.98 9.85
C ALA A 83 -6.47 11.70 9.31
N CYS A 84 -7.72 11.46 9.71
CA CYS A 84 -8.57 10.42 9.13
C CYS A 84 -9.11 10.91 7.79
N LEU A 85 -8.74 10.23 6.71
CA LEU A 85 -9.07 10.66 5.35
C LEU A 85 -10.48 10.19 4.96
N ALA A 86 -10.71 8.88 4.94
CA ALA A 86 -12.03 8.31 4.68
C ALA A 86 -12.07 6.82 5.03
N ARG A 87 -13.26 6.22 4.85
CA ARG A 87 -13.38 4.76 4.89
C ARG A 87 -12.68 4.13 3.68
N CYS A 88 -12.08 2.94 3.82
CA CYS A 88 -11.44 2.24 2.69
C CYS A 88 -12.40 1.81 1.57
N SER A 89 -13.71 1.81 1.85
CA SER A 89 -14.76 1.62 0.84
C SER A 89 -15.01 2.87 -0.01
N ASP A 90 -14.57 4.05 0.44
CA ASP A 90 -14.77 5.35 -0.18
C ASP A 90 -13.42 5.94 -0.63
N VAL A 91 -12.86 5.32 -1.67
CA VAL A 91 -11.53 5.63 -2.21
C VAL A 91 -11.49 7.02 -2.86
N GLU A 92 -12.59 7.41 -3.50
CA GLU A 92 -12.71 8.71 -4.16
C GLU A 92 -12.62 9.86 -3.15
N ARG A 93 -13.32 9.73 -2.01
CA ARG A 93 -13.22 10.68 -0.91
C ARG A 93 -11.81 10.71 -0.32
N ALA A 94 -11.22 9.55 -0.05
CA ALA A 94 -9.85 9.48 0.47
C ALA A 94 -8.85 10.22 -0.42
N ALA A 95 -8.92 10.01 -1.74
CA ALA A 95 -8.07 10.70 -2.70
C ALA A 95 -8.35 12.21 -2.76
N GLY A 96 -9.61 12.62 -2.52
CA GLY A 96 -10.01 14.02 -2.40
C GLY A 96 -9.34 14.70 -1.22
N GLU A 97 -9.41 14.07 -0.04
CA GLU A 97 -8.78 14.59 1.17
C GLU A 97 -7.25 14.69 1.03
N VAL A 98 -6.60 13.66 0.48
CA VAL A 98 -5.14 13.72 0.19
C VAL A 98 -4.81 14.86 -0.76
N THR A 99 -5.61 15.05 -1.81
CA THR A 99 -5.42 16.17 -2.75
C THR A 99 -5.59 17.51 -2.04
N ALA A 100 -6.63 17.67 -1.24
CA ALA A 100 -6.91 18.91 -0.50
C ALA A 100 -5.80 19.24 0.51
N LEU A 101 -5.18 18.22 1.13
CA LEU A 101 -4.03 18.39 2.01
C LEU A 101 -2.79 18.90 1.26
N LEU A 102 -2.56 18.41 0.04
CA LEU A 102 -1.33 18.66 -0.71
C LEU A 102 -1.39 19.92 -1.60
N VAL A 103 -2.54 20.24 -2.19
CA VAL A 103 -2.70 21.36 -3.15
C VAL A 103 -2.21 22.71 -2.61
N PRO A 104 -2.49 23.12 -1.36
CA PRO A 104 -2.04 24.41 -0.83
C PRO A 104 -0.50 24.57 -0.87
N TRP A 105 0.24 23.47 -0.71
CA TRP A 105 1.70 23.49 -0.71
C TRP A 105 2.30 23.61 -2.11
N LEU A 106 1.56 23.21 -3.16
CA LEU A 106 2.01 23.33 -4.55
C LEU A 106 1.99 24.78 -5.05
N SER A 107 1.00 25.58 -4.62
CA SER A 107 0.88 26.99 -5.00
C SER A 107 1.98 27.86 -4.37
N GLY A 108 2.46 27.47 -3.19
CA GLY A 108 3.57 28.15 -2.49
C GLY A 108 4.96 27.71 -2.97
N SER A 109 5.07 26.52 -3.58
CA SER A 109 6.32 26.02 -4.14
C SER A 109 6.56 26.62 -5.53
N ARG A 110 6.93 27.90 -5.61
CA ARG A 110 7.64 28.42 -6.80
C ARG A 110 9.05 27.84 -6.78
N THR A 111 9.30 26.83 -7.59
CA THR A 111 10.65 26.47 -8.07
C THR A 111 11.03 27.35 -9.24
#